data_AF-A0AAU8ZNW3-F1
#
_entry.id   AF-A0AAU8ZNW3-F1
#
_cell.length_a   1.000
_cell.length_b   1.000
_cell.length_c   1.000
_cell.angle_alpha   90.00
_cell.angle_beta   90.00
_cell.angle_gamma   90.00
#
_symmetry.space_group_name_H-M   'P 1'
#
loop_
_entity.id
_entity.type
_entity.pdbx_description
1 polymer ?
#
loop_
_entity_poly.entity_id
_entity_poly.type
_entity_poly.pdbx_seq_one_letter_code
_entity_poly.pdbx_strand_id
1 'polypeptide(L)'
;MAADRWTAPCYARPLMMLHNYCYGVVSPHNIRARLFNHLGRQWYLGVLTQPRGYRMSKYANLWQTIGSTLCKYHNVGPYSFEWNEPVSFSIRKKARFLFLLEIALYQHRDTETDIWYKQSPQETLYSFIYSKIGMLPEQFNELSNKAKLLVLQKPLSEFNLPEKARSFLEKLAMPSPADNFDIDPLEGWILGSGWIYLKMS
;
A
#
# COMPACT_ATOMS: atom_id res chain seq x y z
N MET A 1 -4.94 0.43 -60.25
CA MET A 1 -5.94 0.91 -61.22
C MET A 1 -7.23 0.16 -60.88
N ALA A 2 -8.13 0.65 -60.02
CA ALA A 2 -8.91 1.89 -60.08
C ALA A 2 -10.13 1.77 -61.02
N ALA A 3 -11.33 1.67 -60.43
CA ALA A 3 -12.56 2.37 -60.85
C ALA A 3 -13.72 2.05 -59.89
N ASP A 4 -14.39 3.09 -59.41
CA ASP A 4 -15.53 3.04 -58.48
C ASP A 4 -16.84 2.57 -59.13
N ARG A 5 -17.80 2.13 -58.30
CA ARG A 5 -19.24 2.33 -58.58
C ARG A 5 -19.99 2.75 -57.32
N TRP A 6 -20.30 4.03 -57.26
CA TRP A 6 -21.38 4.58 -56.44
C TRP A 6 -22.65 4.69 -57.29
N THR A 7 -23.80 4.36 -56.70
CA THR A 7 -25.11 4.90 -57.13
C THR A 7 -26.06 4.88 -55.93
N ALA A 8 -26.42 6.07 -55.46
CA ALA A 8 -27.60 6.30 -54.61
C ALA A 8 -28.86 6.50 -55.50
N PRO A 9 -30.07 6.67 -54.95
CA PRO A 9 -30.45 7.88 -54.20
C PRO A 9 -30.96 7.51 -52.76
N CYS A 10 -31.68 8.29 -51.94
CA CYS A 10 -32.52 9.46 -52.22
C CYS A 10 -32.65 10.46 -51.03
N TYR A 11 -33.56 11.42 -51.18
CA TYR A 11 -33.85 12.55 -50.29
C TYR A 11 -34.38 12.19 -48.89
N ALA A 12 -33.88 12.86 -47.84
CA ALA A 12 -34.56 14.02 -47.22
C ALA A 12 -34.03 14.36 -45.80
N ARG A 13 -33.72 15.63 -45.59
CA ARG A 13 -33.55 16.37 -44.31
C ARG A 13 -34.00 17.82 -44.58
N PRO A 14 -34.20 18.71 -43.58
CA PRO A 14 -34.02 18.57 -42.12
C PRO A 14 -35.23 19.04 -41.28
N LEU A 15 -35.17 18.91 -39.94
CA LEU A 15 -35.48 20.00 -39.01
C LEU A 15 -35.07 19.72 -37.55
N MET A 16 -35.15 20.76 -36.72
CA MET A 16 -34.41 21.00 -35.47
C MET A 16 -34.83 20.23 -34.21
N MET A 17 -33.87 20.20 -33.27
CA MET A 17 -33.96 20.20 -31.79
C MET A 17 -35.35 20.12 -31.11
N LEU A 18 -35.44 19.32 -30.04
CA LEU A 18 -35.43 19.80 -28.63
C LEU A 18 -35.51 18.65 -27.60
N HIS A 19 -35.21 18.97 -26.34
CA HIS A 19 -35.33 18.08 -25.17
C HIS A 19 -36.73 17.44 -25.04
N ASN A 20 -36.80 16.19 -24.54
CA ASN A 20 -37.26 15.97 -23.16
C ASN A 20 -37.17 14.51 -22.67
N TYR A 21 -37.15 14.37 -21.34
CA TYR A 21 -37.17 13.11 -20.60
C TYR A 21 -38.47 12.33 -20.82
N CYS A 22 -38.37 11.03 -21.11
CA CYS A 22 -39.50 10.10 -20.95
C CYS A 22 -39.40 9.37 -19.60
N TYR A 23 -40.24 9.77 -18.65
CA TYR A 23 -40.44 9.02 -17.41
C TYR A 23 -41.17 7.70 -17.68
N GLY A 24 -40.61 6.58 -17.25
CA GLY A 24 -41.30 5.29 -17.25
C GLY A 24 -42.35 5.23 -16.14
N VAL A 25 -43.63 5.14 -16.51
CA VAL A 25 -44.75 5.00 -15.57
C VAL A 25 -44.75 3.59 -14.98
N VAL A 26 -44.67 3.50 -13.65
CA VAL A 26 -44.85 2.23 -12.90
C VAL A 26 -46.25 2.22 -12.31
N SER A 27 -47.01 1.16 -12.58
CA SER A 27 -48.29 0.90 -11.91
C SER A 27 -48.32 -0.56 -11.41
N PRO A 28 -49.00 -0.87 -10.28
CA PRO A 28 -48.55 -1.93 -9.39
C PRO A 28 -49.33 -3.23 -9.53
N HIS A 29 -48.68 -4.37 -9.24
CA HIS A 29 -49.18 -5.44 -8.37
C HIS A 29 -48.21 -6.63 -8.34
N ASN A 30 -47.32 -6.68 -7.33
CA ASN A 30 -46.99 -7.94 -6.66
C ASN A 30 -46.31 -7.68 -5.31
N ILE A 31 -47.09 -7.80 -4.24
CA ILE A 31 -46.62 -7.57 -2.86
C ILE A 31 -45.98 -8.87 -2.36
N ARG A 32 -44.66 -8.99 -2.49
CA ARG A 32 -43.88 -9.99 -1.72
C ARG A 32 -42.45 -9.53 -1.38
N ALA A 33 -42.32 -8.27 -0.99
CA ALA A 33 -41.08 -7.68 -0.50
C ALA A 33 -41.30 -6.97 0.86
N ARG A 34 -41.49 -7.77 1.93
CA ARG A 34 -41.32 -7.37 3.33
C ARG A 34 -41.22 -8.62 4.21
N LEU A 35 -40.55 -8.48 5.36
CA LEU A 35 -40.22 -9.55 6.33
C LEU A 35 -39.15 -10.55 5.88
N PHE A 36 -37.93 -10.04 5.67
CA PHE A 36 -36.79 -10.64 6.38
C PHE A 36 -36.09 -9.56 7.20
N ASN A 37 -36.09 -9.75 8.52
CA ASN A 37 -35.70 -8.75 9.49
C ASN A 37 -34.18 -8.64 9.65
N HIS A 38 -33.69 -7.41 9.48
CA HIS A 38 -33.17 -6.61 10.59
C HIS A 38 -31.94 -7.08 11.42
N LEU A 39 -31.18 -8.11 11.01
CA LEU A 39 -29.89 -8.48 11.65
C LEU A 39 -28.66 -8.40 10.73
N GLY A 40 -28.79 -7.78 9.54
CA GLY A 40 -27.70 -7.70 8.54
C GLY A 40 -27.00 -6.35 8.35
N ARG A 41 -27.32 -5.32 9.15
CA ARG A 41 -26.88 -3.92 8.89
C ARG A 41 -26.15 -3.23 10.05
N GLN A 42 -25.24 -3.93 10.74
CA GLN A 42 -24.32 -3.30 11.71
C GLN A 42 -22.83 -3.29 11.29
N TRP A 43 -22.44 -4.00 10.23
CA TRP A 43 -21.04 -4.05 9.78
C TRP A 43 -20.65 -3.05 8.67
N TYR A 44 -21.63 -2.36 8.07
CA TYR A 44 -21.42 -1.50 6.89
C TYR A 44 -21.14 0.00 7.19
N LEU A 45 -20.87 0.35 8.45
CA LEU A 45 -20.53 1.73 8.86
C LEU A 45 -19.26 1.79 9.75
N GLY A 46 -18.44 0.74 9.75
CA GLY A 46 -17.26 0.60 10.62
C GLY A 46 -15.92 1.04 10.02
N VAL A 47 -15.82 1.30 8.71
CA VAL A 47 -14.59 1.76 8.05
C VAL A 47 -14.79 3.20 7.59
N LEU A 48 -14.27 4.10 8.41
CA LEU A 48 -14.47 5.55 8.32
C LEU A 48 -14.01 6.12 6.98
N THR A 49 -14.89 6.92 6.35
CA THR A 49 -14.45 8.08 5.57
C THR A 49 -13.55 8.95 6.47
N GLN A 50 -12.23 8.89 6.29
CA GLN A 50 -11.33 9.69 7.12
C GLN A 50 -11.52 11.19 6.80
N PRO A 51 -11.88 12.03 7.78
CA PRO A 51 -12.04 13.45 7.55
C PRO A 51 -10.68 14.09 7.25
N ARG A 52 -10.63 14.86 6.15
CA ARG A 52 -9.47 15.70 5.80
C ARG A 52 -9.25 16.73 6.91
N GLY A 53 -8.32 16.42 7.81
CA GLY A 53 -8.08 17.19 9.04
C GLY A 53 -7.43 16.39 10.17
N TYR A 54 -7.44 15.05 10.11
CA TYR A 54 -6.68 14.24 11.07
C TYR A 54 -5.17 14.40 10.85
N ARG A 55 -4.43 14.87 11.87
CA ARG A 55 -2.97 14.91 11.87
C ARG A 55 -2.44 13.48 12.01
N MET A 56 -2.40 12.77 10.89
CA MET A 56 -1.94 11.38 10.78
C MET A 56 -0.62 11.19 11.52
N SER A 57 -0.53 10.14 12.35
CA SER A 57 0.67 9.86 13.12
C SER A 57 1.86 9.62 12.19
N LYS A 58 3.09 9.87 12.65
CA LYS A 58 4.28 9.65 11.83
C LYS A 58 4.39 8.22 11.25
N TYR A 59 3.89 7.24 12.00
CA TYR A 59 3.79 5.85 11.58
C TYR A 59 2.71 5.63 10.52
N ALA A 60 1.53 6.28 10.65
CA ALA A 60 0.51 6.24 9.61
C ALA A 60 0.98 6.90 8.31
N ASN A 61 1.72 8.02 8.38
CA ASN A 61 2.32 8.68 7.21
C ASN A 61 3.37 7.79 6.54
N LEU A 62 4.27 7.17 7.31
CA LEU A 62 5.27 6.24 6.80
C LEU A 62 4.60 5.05 6.10
N TRP A 63 3.61 4.43 6.74
CA TRP A 63 2.84 3.30 6.18
C TRP A 63 2.16 3.65 4.86
N GLN A 64 1.44 4.79 4.82
CA GLN A 64 0.76 5.23 3.60
C GLN A 64 1.75 5.61 2.48
N THR A 65 2.89 6.21 2.82
CA THR A 65 3.93 6.52 1.83
C THR A 65 4.50 5.23 1.22
N ILE A 66 4.94 4.28 2.05
CA ILE A 66 5.45 2.98 1.59
C ILE A 66 4.41 2.28 0.71
N GLY A 67 3.16 2.18 1.17
CA GLY A 67 2.06 1.57 0.43
C GLY A 67 1.84 2.23 -0.94
N SER A 68 1.72 3.56 -0.97
CA SER A 68 1.49 4.32 -2.21
C SER A 68 2.65 4.19 -3.21
N THR A 69 3.90 4.13 -2.74
CA THR A 69 5.08 3.98 -3.59
C THR A 69 5.16 2.56 -4.17
N LEU A 70 4.94 1.52 -3.36
CA LEU A 70 4.92 0.14 -3.85
C LEU A 70 3.73 -0.13 -4.79
N CYS A 71 2.54 0.44 -4.51
CA CYS A 71 1.40 0.38 -5.42
C CYS A 71 1.74 0.95 -6.80
N LYS A 72 2.37 2.13 -6.85
CA LYS A 72 2.87 2.71 -8.11
C LYS A 72 3.91 1.80 -8.79
N TYR A 73 4.84 1.26 -8.03
CA TYR A 73 5.88 0.35 -8.55
C TYR A 73 5.29 -0.91 -9.20
N HIS A 74 4.27 -1.50 -8.58
CA HIS A 74 3.62 -2.73 -9.04
C HIS A 74 2.38 -2.48 -9.93
N ASN A 75 2.10 -1.24 -10.35
CA ASN A 75 0.92 -0.85 -11.13
C ASN A 75 -0.43 -1.27 -10.50
N VAL A 76 -0.51 -1.29 -9.17
CA VAL A 76 -1.73 -1.61 -8.40
C VAL A 76 -2.38 -0.31 -7.91
N GLY A 77 -3.70 -0.22 -7.98
CA GLY A 77 -4.45 0.94 -7.49
C GLY A 77 -4.24 1.17 -5.99
N PRO A 78 -4.09 2.43 -5.51
CA PRO A 78 -3.83 2.72 -4.10
C PRO A 78 -4.97 2.25 -3.20
N TYR A 79 -6.22 2.29 -3.70
CA TYR A 79 -7.39 1.78 -3.01
C TYR A 79 -7.24 0.31 -2.61
N SER A 80 -6.69 -0.55 -3.47
CA SER A 80 -6.50 -1.96 -3.16
C SER A 80 -5.65 -2.17 -1.91
N PHE A 81 -4.63 -1.33 -1.72
CA PHE A 81 -3.79 -1.34 -0.52
C PHE A 81 -4.53 -0.80 0.70
N GLU A 82 -5.26 0.31 0.58
CA GLU A 82 -6.06 0.89 1.68
C GLU A 82 -7.12 -0.08 2.21
N TRP A 83 -7.92 -0.66 1.29
CA TRP A 83 -9.04 -1.55 1.58
C TRP A 83 -8.63 -3.01 1.86
N ASN A 84 -7.33 -3.33 1.84
CA ASN A 84 -6.81 -4.69 2.04
C ASN A 84 -7.43 -5.70 1.05
N GLU A 85 -7.43 -5.37 -0.23
CA GLU A 85 -7.88 -6.26 -1.30
C GLU A 85 -6.81 -7.33 -1.60
N PRO A 86 -7.20 -8.55 -2.03
CA PRO A 86 -6.25 -9.65 -2.29
C PRO A 86 -5.11 -9.30 -3.26
N VAL A 87 -5.38 -8.49 -4.28
CA VAL A 87 -4.38 -8.00 -5.25
C VAL A 87 -3.25 -7.18 -4.61
N SER A 88 -3.46 -6.67 -3.38
CA SER A 88 -2.47 -5.90 -2.63
C SER A 88 -1.73 -6.71 -1.55
N PHE A 89 -2.07 -7.99 -1.31
CA PHE A 89 -1.55 -8.70 -0.13
C PHE A 89 -0.02 -8.82 -0.13
N SER A 90 0.60 -9.18 -1.25
CA SER A 90 2.06 -9.20 -1.41
C SER A 90 2.69 -7.82 -1.16
N ILE A 91 2.06 -6.76 -1.70
CA ILE A 91 2.46 -5.36 -1.47
C ILE A 91 2.36 -4.99 0.01
N ARG A 92 1.30 -5.42 0.71
CA ARG A 92 1.11 -5.18 2.15
C ARG A 92 2.09 -5.97 3.02
N LYS A 93 2.50 -7.18 2.62
CA LYS A 93 3.63 -7.90 3.25
C LYS A 93 4.92 -7.09 3.12
N LYS A 94 5.24 -6.66 1.90
CA LYS A 94 6.46 -5.89 1.62
C LYS A 94 6.47 -4.54 2.33
N ALA A 95 5.33 -3.85 2.35
CA ALA A 95 5.15 -2.62 3.12
C ALA A 95 5.38 -2.84 4.63
N ARG A 96 4.90 -3.96 5.20
CA ARG A 96 5.15 -4.31 6.61
C ARG A 96 6.61 -4.60 6.90
N PHE A 97 7.30 -5.33 6.02
CA PHE A 97 8.74 -5.57 6.14
C PHE A 97 9.53 -4.25 6.11
N LEU A 98 9.29 -3.41 5.08
CA LEU A 98 9.96 -2.13 4.93
C LEU A 98 9.64 -1.14 6.05
N PHE A 99 8.40 -1.12 6.56
CA PHE A 99 8.00 -0.29 7.70
C PHE A 99 8.76 -0.67 8.98
N LEU A 100 8.93 -1.97 9.25
CA LEU A 100 9.73 -2.45 10.37
C LEU A 100 11.21 -2.08 10.19
N LEU A 101 11.74 -2.29 8.99
CA LEU A 101 13.14 -1.98 8.65
C LEU A 101 13.44 -0.48 8.78
N GLU A 102 12.62 0.41 8.22
CA GLU A 102 12.78 1.87 8.32
C GLU A 102 12.85 2.33 9.78
N ILE A 103 12.00 1.79 10.66
CA ILE A 103 11.97 2.13 12.09
C ILE A 103 13.21 1.57 12.81
N ALA A 104 13.55 0.31 12.57
CA ALA A 104 14.71 -0.33 13.17
C ALA A 104 16.01 0.39 12.79
N LEU A 105 16.22 0.69 11.51
CA LEU A 105 17.37 1.44 11.02
C LEU A 105 17.37 2.88 11.55
N TYR A 106 16.22 3.56 11.61
CA TYR A 106 16.16 4.92 12.16
C TYR A 106 16.62 4.98 13.61
N GLN A 107 16.16 4.06 14.45
CA GLN A 107 16.56 4.00 15.86
C GLN A 107 17.98 3.50 16.05
N HIS A 108 18.41 2.50 15.25
CA HIS A 108 19.77 2.01 15.27
C HIS A 108 20.78 3.12 14.93
N ARG A 109 20.47 3.92 13.91
CA ARG A 109 21.21 5.14 13.59
C ARG A 109 21.25 6.11 14.76
N ASP A 110 20.10 6.41 15.37
CA ASP A 110 19.99 7.33 16.51
C ASP A 110 20.87 6.90 17.70
N THR A 111 21.08 5.58 17.87
CA THR A 111 21.99 5.02 18.89
C THR A 111 23.47 4.94 18.49
N GLU A 112 23.81 4.92 17.19
CA GLU A 112 25.18 4.79 16.69
C GLU A 112 25.78 6.08 16.10
N THR A 113 24.97 7.11 15.80
CA THR A 113 25.49 8.38 15.28
C THR A 113 26.12 9.22 16.39
N ASP A 114 27.44 9.21 16.42
CA ASP A 114 28.26 10.23 17.08
C ASP A 114 28.14 11.58 16.34
N ILE A 115 28.44 12.68 17.04
CA ILE A 115 28.37 14.06 16.51
C ILE A 115 29.24 14.27 15.26
N TRP A 116 30.25 13.42 15.06
CA TRP A 116 31.21 13.49 13.96
C TRP A 116 30.80 12.71 12.71
N TYR A 117 29.91 11.71 12.81
CA TYR A 117 29.63 10.82 11.69
C TYR A 117 28.15 10.46 11.57
N LYS A 118 27.57 10.87 10.43
CA LYS A 118 26.16 10.70 10.11
C LYS A 118 25.98 9.70 8.97
N GLN A 119 25.99 8.42 9.31
CA GLN A 119 25.73 7.31 8.37
C GLN A 119 24.58 7.60 7.41
N SER A 120 24.75 7.28 6.14
CA SER A 120 23.69 7.16 5.15
C SER A 120 22.75 5.97 5.45
N PRO A 121 21.55 5.90 4.83
CA PRO A 121 20.65 4.76 5.03
C PRO A 121 21.27 3.40 4.68
N GLN A 122 22.14 3.37 3.66
CA GLN A 122 22.85 2.15 3.24
C GLN A 122 23.88 1.72 4.29
N GLU A 123 24.71 2.66 4.76
CA GLU A 123 25.71 2.41 5.82
C GLU A 123 25.04 1.99 7.14
N THR A 124 23.90 2.60 7.50
CA THR A 124 23.10 2.19 8.66
C THR A 124 22.55 0.77 8.52
N LEU A 125 22.09 0.36 7.33
CA LEU A 125 21.68 -1.03 7.08
C LEU A 125 22.85 -2.00 7.30
N TYR A 126 24.03 -1.67 6.76
CA TYR A 126 25.22 -2.49 6.91
C TYR A 126 25.71 -2.57 8.36
N SER A 127 25.72 -1.45 9.09
CA SER A 127 26.05 -1.43 10.54
C SER A 127 25.06 -2.30 11.32
N PHE A 128 23.76 -2.19 11.02
CA PHE A 128 22.72 -3.00 11.67
C PHE A 128 22.91 -4.50 11.42
N ILE A 129 23.19 -4.90 10.18
CA ILE A 129 23.46 -6.29 9.81
C ILE A 129 24.72 -6.80 10.52
N TYR A 130 25.80 -6.03 10.52
CA TYR A 130 27.05 -6.39 11.18
C TYR A 130 26.86 -6.53 12.70
N SER A 131 26.21 -5.54 13.34
CA SER A 131 25.91 -5.48 14.77
C SER A 131 24.98 -6.60 15.26
N LYS A 132 24.01 -7.04 14.44
CA LYS A 132 23.02 -8.07 14.81
C LYS A 132 23.36 -9.49 14.37
N ILE A 133 24.21 -9.64 13.35
CA ILE A 133 24.40 -10.93 12.64
C ILE A 133 25.89 -11.27 12.46
N GLY A 134 26.80 -10.29 12.58
CA GLY A 134 28.24 -10.46 12.31
C GLY A 134 28.58 -10.62 10.82
N MET A 135 27.63 -10.34 9.93
CA MET A 135 27.78 -10.49 8.48
C MET A 135 28.37 -9.21 7.86
N LEU A 136 29.32 -9.37 6.93
CA LEU A 136 29.93 -8.26 6.22
C LEU A 136 29.03 -7.70 5.10
N PRO A 137 29.17 -6.41 4.72
CA PRO A 137 28.36 -5.79 3.66
C PRO A 137 28.45 -6.53 2.32
N GLU A 138 29.63 -7.00 1.94
CA GLU A 138 29.90 -7.71 0.70
C GLU A 138 29.13 -9.04 0.67
N GLN A 139 29.25 -9.82 1.75
CA GLN A 139 28.54 -11.07 1.94
C GLN A 139 27.02 -10.87 1.86
N PHE A 140 26.50 -9.81 2.50
CA PHE A 140 25.08 -9.48 2.45
C PHE A 140 24.63 -9.12 1.03
N ASN A 141 25.45 -8.39 0.27
CA ASN A 141 25.12 -7.99 -1.10
C ASN A 141 25.05 -9.17 -2.07
N GLU A 142 25.92 -10.18 -1.89
CA GLU A 142 25.94 -11.43 -2.66
C GLU A 142 24.73 -12.35 -2.40
N LEU A 143 24.02 -12.17 -1.28
CA LEU A 143 22.85 -12.98 -0.96
C LEU A 143 21.71 -12.83 -1.98
N SER A 144 21.04 -13.94 -2.27
CA SER A 144 19.76 -13.94 -2.98
C SER A 144 18.69 -13.16 -2.19
N ASN A 145 17.69 -12.63 -2.90
CA ASN A 145 16.59 -11.85 -2.32
C ASN A 145 15.91 -12.54 -1.12
N LYS A 146 15.68 -13.86 -1.26
CA LYS A 146 15.12 -14.72 -0.21
C LYS A 146 16.07 -14.87 0.99
N ALA A 147 17.38 -14.98 0.76
CA ALA A 147 18.36 -15.02 1.83
C ALA A 147 18.46 -13.68 2.57
N LYS A 148 18.46 -12.54 1.85
CA LYS A 148 18.41 -11.18 2.44
C LYS A 148 17.19 -11.00 3.35
N LEU A 149 16.01 -11.48 2.92
CA LEU A 149 14.79 -11.51 3.74
C LEU A 149 14.96 -12.30 5.03
N LEU A 150 15.45 -13.56 4.95
CA LEU A 150 15.63 -14.42 6.11
C LEU A 150 16.64 -13.86 7.11
N VAL A 151 17.75 -13.31 6.60
CA VAL A 151 18.81 -12.65 7.38
C VAL A 151 18.26 -11.44 8.14
N LEU A 152 17.44 -10.60 7.52
CA LEU A 152 16.82 -9.44 8.17
C LEU A 152 15.60 -9.79 9.05
N GLN A 153 14.87 -10.87 8.73
CA GLN A 153 13.63 -11.23 9.42
C GLN A 153 13.83 -11.45 10.92
N LYS A 154 14.85 -12.22 11.32
CA LYS A 154 15.09 -12.53 12.74
C LYS A 154 15.41 -11.26 13.55
N PRO A 155 16.43 -10.44 13.22
CA PRO A 155 16.70 -9.17 13.90
C PRO A 155 15.50 -8.23 13.97
N LEU A 156 14.69 -8.13 12.90
CA LEU A 156 13.50 -7.29 12.88
C LEU A 156 12.35 -7.84 13.75
N SER A 157 12.27 -9.16 13.95
CA SER A 157 11.28 -9.79 14.82
C SER A 157 11.62 -9.69 16.31
N GLU A 158 12.92 -9.64 16.62
CA GLU A 158 13.47 -9.46 17.98
C GLU A 158 13.60 -7.97 18.34
N PHE A 159 13.42 -7.06 17.38
CA PHE A 159 13.58 -5.62 17.56
C PHE A 159 12.47 -5.02 18.46
N ASN A 160 12.86 -4.33 19.53
CA ASN A 160 11.93 -3.71 20.47
C ASN A 160 11.32 -2.42 19.88
N LEU A 161 10.26 -2.58 19.10
CA LEU A 161 9.54 -1.47 18.45
C LEU A 161 8.99 -0.45 19.47
N PRO A 162 9.01 0.86 19.15
CA PRO A 162 8.37 1.90 19.96
C PRO A 162 6.89 1.59 20.17
N GLU A 163 6.38 1.84 21.37
CA GLU A 163 4.98 1.57 21.75
C GLU A 163 3.96 2.12 20.72
N LYS A 164 4.16 3.37 20.27
CA LYS A 164 3.33 4.03 19.25
C LYS A 164 3.38 3.35 17.88
N ALA A 165 4.50 2.71 17.53
CA ALA A 165 4.63 1.93 16.29
C ALA A 165 3.95 0.55 16.43
N ARG A 166 4.12 -0.10 17.59
CA ARG A 166 3.49 -1.38 17.94
C ARG A 166 1.95 -1.27 17.93
N SER A 167 1.41 -0.29 18.67
CA SER A 167 -0.02 0.02 18.70
C SER A 167 -0.60 0.42 17.34
N PHE A 168 0.23 0.92 16.42
CA PHE A 168 -0.18 1.15 15.03
C PHE A 168 -0.23 -0.16 14.23
N LEU A 169 0.81 -1.01 14.32
CA LEU A 169 0.85 -2.32 13.64
C LEU A 169 -0.23 -3.30 14.10
N GLU A 170 -0.64 -3.23 15.37
CA GLU A 170 -1.75 -4.02 15.95
C GLU A 170 -3.12 -3.63 15.36
N LYS A 171 -3.28 -2.39 14.88
CA LYS A 171 -4.50 -1.89 14.24
C LYS A 171 -4.56 -2.21 12.74
N LEU A 172 -3.47 -2.70 12.15
CA LEU A 172 -3.43 -3.10 10.76
C LEU A 172 -3.87 -4.55 10.60
N ALA A 173 -4.77 -4.81 9.65
CA ALA A 173 -5.05 -6.17 9.19
C ALA A 173 -3.76 -6.84 8.72
N MET A 174 -3.44 -7.99 9.34
CA MET A 174 -2.30 -8.84 8.99
C MET A 174 -2.48 -9.38 7.56
N PRO A 175 -1.45 -9.30 6.70
CA PRO A 175 -1.52 -9.93 5.38
C PRO A 175 -1.55 -11.46 5.50
N SER A 176 -2.30 -12.12 4.63
CA SER A 176 -2.46 -13.58 4.61
C SER A 176 -1.10 -14.28 4.49
N PRO A 177 -0.78 -15.34 5.27
CA PRO A 177 0.52 -16.01 5.16
C PRO A 177 0.79 -16.66 3.80
N ALA A 178 -0.24 -16.93 2.99
CA ALA A 178 -0.16 -17.76 1.77
C ALA A 178 0.68 -17.19 0.61
N ASP A 179 0.79 -15.87 0.41
CA ASP A 179 1.52 -15.32 -0.75
C ASP A 179 3.04 -15.50 -0.63
N ASN A 180 3.68 -16.05 -1.65
CA ASN A 180 5.14 -16.14 -1.72
C ASN A 180 5.79 -14.76 -1.87
N PHE A 181 6.99 -14.64 -1.32
CA PHE A 181 7.79 -13.41 -1.28
C PHE A 181 9.08 -13.63 -2.07
N ASP A 182 8.96 -13.85 -3.38
CA ASP A 182 10.07 -14.16 -4.28
C ASP A 182 10.68 -12.91 -4.97
N ILE A 183 10.26 -11.71 -4.55
CA ILE A 183 10.72 -10.41 -5.05
C ILE A 183 11.80 -9.84 -4.10
N ASP A 184 12.70 -8.99 -4.60
CA ASP A 184 13.70 -8.30 -3.77
C ASP A 184 13.02 -7.57 -2.58
N PRO A 185 13.48 -7.76 -1.32
CA PRO A 185 12.94 -7.08 -0.14
C PRO A 185 12.88 -5.55 -0.24
N LEU A 186 13.86 -4.94 -0.92
CA LEU A 186 14.14 -3.50 -0.91
C LEU A 186 13.67 -2.80 -2.19
N GLU A 187 13.56 -3.52 -3.30
CA GLU A 187 13.13 -3.01 -4.60
C GLU A 187 11.82 -2.20 -4.54
N GLY A 188 11.69 -1.13 -5.33
CA GLY A 188 10.51 -0.27 -5.31
C GLY A 188 10.42 0.64 -4.07
N TRP A 189 11.44 0.65 -3.20
CA TRP A 189 11.58 1.58 -2.08
C TRP A 189 13.02 2.10 -1.98
N ILE A 190 13.18 3.34 -1.53
CA ILE A 190 14.49 3.95 -1.26
C ILE A 190 14.67 4.00 0.24
N LEU A 191 15.64 3.24 0.77
CA LEU A 191 15.91 3.17 2.20
C LEU A 191 16.23 4.56 2.79
N GLY A 192 15.67 4.81 3.97
CA GLY A 192 15.79 6.06 4.71
C GLY A 192 14.97 7.22 4.15
N SER A 193 14.26 7.04 3.02
CA SER A 193 13.27 8.03 2.56
C SER A 193 12.09 8.19 3.54
N GLY A 194 11.82 7.15 4.34
CA GLY A 194 10.81 7.17 5.42
C GLY A 194 11.23 7.98 6.65
N TRP A 195 12.53 8.27 6.81
CA TRP A 195 13.06 8.96 8.00
C TRP A 195 12.57 10.39 8.16
N ILE A 196 12.10 11.05 7.08
CA ILE A 196 11.49 12.39 7.16
C ILE A 196 10.23 12.39 8.04
N TYR A 197 9.45 11.30 8.01
CA TYR A 197 8.26 11.15 8.85
C TYR A 197 8.67 10.83 10.29
N LEU A 198 9.65 9.95 10.49
CA LEU A 198 10.10 9.52 11.81
C LEU A 198 10.71 10.65 12.65
N LYS A 199 11.31 11.67 12.01
CA LYS A 199 11.79 12.92 12.64
C LYS A 199 10.71 13.87 13.15
N MET A 200 9.46 13.74 12.69
CA MET A 200 8.37 14.60 13.14
C MET A 200 7.88 14.12 14.52
N SER A 201 8.55 14.58 15.58
CA SER A 201 8.20 14.38 16.99
C SER A 201 7.79 15.70 17.63
#